data_AF-A0A0F7M6H0-F1
#
_entry.id   AF-A0A0F7M6H0-F1
#
_cell.length_a   1.000
_cell.length_b   1.000
_cell.length_c   1.000
_cell.angle_alpha   90.00
_cell.angle_beta   90.00
_cell.angle_gamma   90.00
#
_symmetry.space_group_name_H-M   'P 1'
#
loop_
_entity.id
_entity.type
_entity.pdbx_description
1 polymer ?
#
loop_
_entity_poly.entity_id
_entity_poly.type
_entity_poly.pdbx_seq_one_letter_code
_entity_poly.pdbx_strand_id
1 'polypeptide(L)'
;MAISNVVTLNEYRQESEQVIIDDISAQAFLFLQEQAQENKLSMRKLLMEHLLGLACVVKAVEGPEEARNWLNKISSEITRELEK
;
A
#
# COMPACT_ATOMS: atom_id res chain seq x y z
N MET A 1 24.26 -38.19 -4.43
CA MET A 1 24.97 -37.03 -3.81
C MET A 1 23.94 -35.93 -3.63
N ALA A 2 23.73 -35.48 -2.40
CA ALA A 2 22.70 -34.53 -2.04
C ALA A 2 23.00 -33.15 -2.66
N ILE A 3 22.05 -32.60 -3.40
CA ILE A 3 22.07 -31.22 -3.85
C ILE A 3 21.74 -30.39 -2.61
N SER A 4 22.75 -29.70 -2.08
CA SER A 4 22.58 -28.75 -0.98
C SER A 4 21.62 -27.64 -1.41
N ASN A 5 20.36 -27.74 -0.99
CA ASN A 5 19.39 -26.65 -1.03
C ASN A 5 19.73 -25.65 0.08
N VAL A 6 20.89 -25.02 0.00
CA VAL A 6 21.19 -23.83 0.81
C VAL A 6 20.47 -22.68 0.14
N VAL A 7 19.18 -22.56 0.44
CA VAL A 7 18.42 -21.34 0.19
C VAL A 7 19.02 -20.30 1.13
N THR A 8 19.65 -19.30 0.52
CA THR A 8 20.21 -18.15 1.20
C THR A 8 19.14 -17.49 2.07
N LEU A 9 19.34 -17.53 3.40
CA LEU A 9 18.50 -16.91 4.43
C LEU A 9 18.22 -15.39 4.24
N ASN A 10 18.77 -14.76 3.20
CA ASN A 10 18.48 -13.39 2.83
C ASN A 10 17.10 -13.22 2.16
N GLU A 11 16.55 -14.25 1.50
CA GLU A 11 15.21 -14.18 0.90
C GLU A 11 14.10 -14.35 1.95
N TYR A 12 14.38 -15.00 3.08
CA TYR A 12 13.40 -15.20 4.17
C TYR A 12 13.18 -13.94 5.03
N ARG A 13 14.06 -12.92 4.90
CA ARG A 13 13.99 -11.71 5.71
C ARG A 13 13.06 -10.65 5.12
N GLN A 14 12.86 -10.64 3.79
CA GLN A 14 11.97 -9.68 3.13
C GLN A 14 10.48 -10.00 3.32
N GLU A 15 10.11 -11.27 3.47
CA GLU A 15 8.73 -11.64 3.82
C GLU A 15 8.30 -11.02 5.16
N SER A 16 9.20 -10.84 6.12
CA SER A 16 8.86 -10.28 7.43
C SER A 16 8.45 -8.81 7.40
N GLU A 17 9.12 -7.97 6.60
CA GLU A 17 8.79 -6.54 6.52
C GLU A 17 7.51 -6.30 5.73
N GLN A 18 7.32 -7.01 4.61
CA GLN A 18 6.10 -6.89 3.82
C GLN A 18 4.86 -7.37 4.59
N VAL A 19 4.98 -8.47 5.34
CA VAL A 19 3.89 -8.96 6.21
C VAL A 19 3.53 -7.92 7.28
N ILE A 20 4.53 -7.26 7.89
CA ILE A 20 4.27 -6.18 8.85
C ILE A 20 3.57 -4.99 8.17
N ILE A 21 3.99 -4.61 6.96
CA ILE A 21 3.36 -3.54 6.19
C ILE A 21 1.90 -3.90 5.86
N ASP A 22 1.63 -5.13 5.45
CA ASP A 22 0.30 -5.62 5.10
C ASP A 22 -0.61 -5.61 6.34
N ASP A 23 -0.11 -6.08 7.49
CA ASP A 23 -0.84 -6.07 8.76
C ASP A 23 -1.20 -4.65 9.21
N ILE A 24 -0.24 -3.71 9.14
CA ILE A 24 -0.48 -2.30 9.47
C ILE A 24 -1.51 -1.69 8.50
N SER A 25 -1.39 -1.99 7.22
CA SER A 25 -2.30 -1.50 6.19
C SER A 25 -3.72 -2.04 6.39
N ALA A 26 -3.86 -3.31 6.75
CA ALA A 26 -5.14 -3.93 7.09
C ALA A 26 -5.78 -3.28 8.32
N GLN A 27 -5.00 -3.01 9.37
CA GLN A 27 -5.48 -2.31 10.57
C GLN A 27 -5.97 -0.89 10.26
N ALA A 28 -5.20 -0.13 9.47
CA ALA A 28 -5.61 1.20 9.03
C ALA A 28 -6.91 1.17 8.23
N PHE A 29 -7.06 0.20 7.32
CA PHE A 29 -8.29 0.02 6.56
C PHE A 29 -9.50 -0.30 7.45
N LEU A 30 -9.35 -1.24 8.39
CA LEU A 30 -10.42 -1.59 9.35
C LEU A 30 -10.85 -0.38 10.16
N PHE A 31 -9.89 0.41 10.67
CA PHE A 31 -10.19 1.64 11.38
C PHE A 31 -10.99 2.62 10.52
N LEU A 32 -10.56 2.87 9.27
CA LEU A 32 -11.30 3.76 8.36
C LEU A 32 -12.71 3.25 8.07
N GLN A 33 -12.88 1.92 7.98
CA GLN A 33 -14.19 1.29 7.79
C GLN A 33 -15.13 1.52 8.97
N GLU A 34 -14.66 1.29 10.20
CA GLU A 34 -15.43 1.54 11.41
C GLU A 34 -15.85 3.01 11.49
N GLN A 35 -14.90 3.93 11.27
CA GLN A 35 -15.18 5.36 11.29
C GLN A 35 -16.19 5.78 10.22
N ALA A 36 -16.13 5.20 9.03
CA ALA A 36 -17.13 5.47 8.00
C ALA A 36 -18.53 5.00 8.42
N GLN A 37 -18.64 3.83 9.04
CA GLN A 37 -19.92 3.29 9.50
C GLN A 37 -20.52 4.15 10.62
N GLU A 38 -19.72 4.48 11.63
CA GLU A 38 -20.12 5.33 12.76
C GLU A 38 -20.65 6.69 12.30
N ASN A 39 -19.97 7.29 11.31
CA ASN A 39 -20.32 8.60 10.77
C ASN A 39 -21.28 8.54 9.58
N LYS A 40 -21.79 7.35 9.21
CA LYS A 40 -22.69 7.12 8.06
C LYS A 40 -22.14 7.68 6.74
N LEU A 41 -20.83 7.56 6.53
CA LEU A 41 -20.12 8.01 5.34
C LEU A 41 -19.98 6.87 4.32
N SER A 42 -19.91 7.25 3.04
CA SER A 42 -19.59 6.30 1.98
C SER A 42 -18.10 5.93 2.02
N MET A 43 -17.81 4.63 2.16
CA MET A 43 -16.43 4.12 2.10
C MET A 43 -15.73 4.49 0.80
N ARG A 44 -16.42 4.42 -0.34
CA ARG A 44 -15.86 4.81 -1.63
C ARG A 44 -15.37 6.26 -1.62
N LYS A 45 -16.17 7.18 -1.08
CA LYS A 45 -15.82 8.59 -0.99
C LYS A 45 -14.66 8.80 -0.02
N LEU A 46 -14.72 8.19 1.15
CA LEU A 46 -13.69 8.32 2.18
C LEU A 46 -12.32 7.85 1.68
N LEU A 47 -12.24 6.68 1.05
CA LEU A 47 -10.97 6.16 0.52
C LEU A 47 -10.39 7.06 -0.57
N MET A 48 -11.25 7.60 -1.45
CA MET A 48 -10.81 8.53 -2.50
C MET A 48 -10.21 9.81 -1.91
N GLU A 49 -10.88 10.42 -0.94
CA GLU A 49 -10.37 11.62 -0.24
C GLU A 49 -9.09 11.30 0.55
N HIS A 50 -9.02 10.13 1.18
CA HIS A 50 -7.83 9.71 1.93
C HIS A 50 -6.60 9.54 1.02
N LEU A 51 -6.76 8.88 -0.13
CA LEU A 51 -5.68 8.75 -1.13
C LEU A 51 -5.22 10.11 -1.66
N LEU A 52 -6.15 11.03 -1.91
CA LEU A 52 -5.81 12.41 -2.31
C LEU A 52 -5.06 13.16 -1.21
N GLY A 53 -5.46 12.96 0.05
CA GLY A 53 -4.78 13.50 1.23
C GLY A 53 -3.34 13.01 1.32
N LEU A 54 -3.11 11.70 1.17
CA LEU A 54 -1.77 11.10 1.17
C LEU A 54 -0.91 11.66 0.03
N ALA A 55 -1.46 11.77 -1.19
CA ALA A 55 -0.73 12.37 -2.32
C ALA A 55 -0.36 13.84 -2.05
N CYS A 56 -1.23 14.60 -1.37
CA CYS A 56 -0.91 15.97 -0.95
C CYS A 56 0.21 16.02 0.09
N VAL A 57 0.23 15.10 1.05
CA VAL A 57 1.30 14.99 2.05
C VAL A 57 2.63 14.67 1.38
N VAL A 58 2.69 13.68 0.50
CA VAL A 58 3.91 13.33 -0.25
C VAL A 58 4.40 14.53 -1.05
N LYS A 59 3.49 15.23 -1.76
CA LYS A 59 3.86 16.45 -2.50
C LYS A 59 4.46 17.53 -1.61
N ALA A 60 3.95 17.69 -0.39
CA ALA A 60 4.40 18.72 0.54
C ALA A 60 5.76 18.38 1.18
N VAL A 61 6.02 17.09 1.44
CA VAL A 61 7.24 16.62 2.13
C VAL A 61 8.37 16.35 1.15
N GLU A 62 8.08 15.70 0.01
CA GLU A 62 9.07 15.18 -0.93
C GLU A 62 9.09 15.96 -2.26
N GLY A 63 8.09 16.82 -2.48
CA GLY A 63 7.98 17.65 -3.66
C GLY A 63 7.10 17.06 -4.78
N PRO A 64 6.83 17.84 -5.83
CA PRO A 64 5.87 17.49 -6.87
C PRO A 64 6.33 16.35 -7.79
N GLU A 65 7.64 16.19 -7.99
CA GLU A 65 8.17 15.12 -8.83
C GLU A 65 7.99 13.74 -8.18
N GLU A 66 8.28 13.62 -6.88
CA GLU A 66 8.15 12.35 -6.19
C GLU A 66 6.69 11.94 -5.98
N ALA A 67 5.81 12.91 -5.68
CA ALA A 67 4.36 12.66 -5.68
C ALA A 67 3.86 12.12 -7.03
N ARG A 68 4.40 12.63 -8.15
CA ARG A 68 4.06 12.13 -9.49
C ARG A 68 4.60 10.72 -9.73
N ASN A 69 5.81 10.41 -9.26
CA ASN A 69 6.39 9.08 -9.34
C ASN A 69 5.54 8.04 -8.59
N TRP A 70 5.08 8.37 -7.38
CA TRP A 70 4.20 7.51 -6.60
C TRP A 70 2.88 7.23 -7.32
N LEU A 71 2.22 8.26 -7.84
CA LEU A 71 0.97 8.11 -8.59
C LEU A 71 1.17 7.24 -9.85
N ASN A 72 2.30 7.40 -10.56
CA ASN A 72 2.63 6.57 -11.72
C ASN A 72 2.83 5.09 -11.33
N LYS A 73 3.52 4.81 -10.22
CA LYS A 73 3.71 3.44 -9.71
C LYS A 73 2.37 2.79 -9.36
N ILE A 74 1.51 3.49 -8.62
CA ILE A 74 0.17 3.01 -8.26
C ILE A 74 -0.64 2.71 -9.52
N SER A 75 -0.65 3.64 -10.49
CA SER A 75 -1.37 3.43 -11.75
C SER A 75 -0.86 2.22 -12.52
N SER A 76 0.46 2.00 -12.56
CA SER A 76 1.06 0.87 -13.26
C SER A 76 0.67 -0.48 -12.64
N GLU A 77 0.64 -0.58 -11.31
CA GLU A 77 0.26 -1.83 -10.65
C GLU A 77 -1.24 -2.12 -10.85
N ILE A 78 -2.12 -1.10 -10.79
CA ILE A 78 -3.54 -1.27 -11.08
C ILE A 78 -3.77 -1.78 -12.53
N THR A 79 -3.08 -1.18 -13.51
CA THR A 79 -3.19 -1.63 -14.91
C THR A 79 -2.74 -3.07 -15.07
N ARG A 80 -1.63 -3.46 -14.42
CA ARG A 80 -1.12 -4.84 -14.46
C ARG A 80 -2.11 -5.86 -13.88
N GLU A 81 -2.85 -5.51 -12.82
CA GLU A 81 -3.86 -6.40 -12.24
C GLU A 81 -5.11 -6.54 -13.10
N LEU A 82 -5.45 -5.53 -13.92
CA LEU A 82 -6.59 -5.58 -14.84
C LEU A 82 -6.34 -6.40 -16.11
N GLU A 83 -5.07 -6.63 -16.46
CA GLU A 83 -4.65 -7.42 -17.63
C GLU A 83 -4.46 -8.93 -17.31
N LYS A 84 -4.64 -9.33 -16.05
CA LYS A 84 -4.62 -10.73 -15.59
C LYS A 84 -6.01 -11.35 -15.63
#